data_AF-A0ABD8AA88-F1
#
_entry.id   AF-A0ABD8AA88-F1
#
_cell.length_a   1.000
_cell.length_b   1.000
_cell.length_c   1.000
_cell.angle_alpha   90.00
_cell.angle_beta   90.00
_cell.angle_gamma   90.00
#
_symmetry.space_group_name_H-M   'P 1'
#
loop_
_entity.id
_entity.type
_entity.pdbx_description
1 polymer ?
#
loop_
_entity_poly.entity_id
_entity_poly.type
_entity_poly.pdbx_seq_one_letter_code
_entity_poly.pdbx_strand_id
1 'polypeptide(L)'
;MAEQTVPRCACGGGAEPEGGTKRIIFACAGASKAGQLSNEAAVQLTEEGYGNIACTASLAVGTPSIKKKVETADEVIVIDGCPVGCACQIAERAGITPDQEIVVTDLGIEKGGSLDLSEEDVEKVVSAAWEGRGREKQEQKSEVSGGCGWGCGTDCGCEGPAETLVVEWRHIGRDIENTCERCGETGRTVIDVVEQIRPILEEEGIAVRVVETALENEAIAESNSILFNGVPLEKLIEGMEVTTTPCASCACITGQDNAECRAIEYNGERYESIPPELIARAALKALGLE
;
A
#
# COMPACT_ATOMS: atom_id res chain seq x y z
N MET A 1 -9.08 -1.36 55.32
CA MET A 1 -9.23 -1.29 53.86
C MET A 1 -7.92 -1.78 53.29
N ALA A 2 -7.91 -2.97 52.68
CA ALA A 2 -6.69 -3.47 52.05
C ALA A 2 -6.36 -2.56 50.87
N GLU A 3 -5.18 -1.94 50.88
CA GLU A 3 -4.60 -1.31 49.69
C GLU A 3 -4.64 -2.35 48.57
N GLN A 4 -5.55 -2.18 47.61
CA GLN A 4 -5.54 -2.98 46.41
C GLN A 4 -4.29 -2.58 45.64
N THR A 5 -3.26 -3.41 45.71
CA THR A 5 -2.07 -3.30 44.87
C THR A 5 -2.52 -3.53 43.44
N VAL A 6 -2.77 -2.45 42.70
CA VAL A 6 -3.07 -2.52 41.27
C VAL A 6 -1.86 -3.17 40.59
N PRO A 7 -2.00 -4.34 39.95
CA PRO A 7 -0.87 -5.00 39.30
C PRO A 7 -0.30 -4.08 38.23
N ARG A 8 1.01 -3.83 38.28
CA ARG A 8 1.73 -3.01 37.29
C ARG A 8 2.42 -3.93 36.29
N CYS A 9 2.27 -3.60 35.00
CA CYS A 9 3.05 -4.22 33.94
C CYS A 9 4.55 -3.92 34.16
N ALA A 10 5.38 -4.96 34.20
CA ALA A 10 6.84 -4.85 34.35
C ALA A 10 7.59 -4.80 33.00
N CYS A 11 6.88 -4.89 31.87
CA CYS A 11 7.46 -4.84 30.55
C CYS A 11 7.87 -3.39 30.22
N GLY A 12 9.13 -3.04 30.48
CA GLY A 12 9.67 -1.72 30.20
C GLY A 12 11.18 -1.70 30.29
N GLY A 13 11.83 -1.64 29.13
CA GLY A 13 13.27 -1.46 29.01
C GLY A 13 13.88 -2.40 27.99
N GLY A 14 13.54 -2.25 26.71
CA GLY A 14 14.56 -2.52 25.70
C GLY A 14 15.51 -1.32 25.67
N ALA A 15 16.72 -1.52 25.13
CA ALA A 15 17.72 -0.48 25.08
C ALA A 15 17.17 0.74 24.31
N GLU A 16 17.15 1.92 24.94
CA GLU A 16 16.96 3.16 24.19
C GLU A 16 18.29 3.45 23.47
N PRO A 17 18.32 3.60 22.13
CA PRO A 17 19.55 3.98 21.45
C PRO A 17 20.01 5.35 21.95
N GLU A 18 21.25 5.44 22.45
CA GLU A 18 21.84 6.72 22.88
C GLU A 18 21.92 7.67 21.67
N GLY A 19 20.97 8.61 21.59
CA GLY A 19 20.91 9.63 20.52
C GLY A 19 20.14 9.23 19.25
N GLY A 20 19.38 8.12 19.26
CA GLY A 20 18.54 7.69 18.12
C GLY A 20 17.04 7.98 18.28
N THR A 21 16.29 7.84 17.19
CA THR A 21 14.82 7.96 17.14
C THR A 21 14.14 6.95 18.08
N LYS A 22 13.28 7.42 18.99
CA LYS A 22 12.52 6.57 19.91
C LYS A 22 11.30 5.97 19.22
N ARG A 23 11.46 4.78 18.65
CA ARG A 23 10.36 4.04 18.02
C ARG A 23 9.66 3.11 19.00
N ILE A 24 8.33 3.12 18.98
CA ILE A 24 7.51 2.09 19.63
C ILE A 24 6.88 1.20 18.56
N ILE A 25 6.99 -0.12 18.72
CA ILE A 25 6.55 -1.10 17.73
C ILE A 25 5.34 -1.85 18.27
N PHE A 26 4.23 -1.82 17.54
CA PHE A 26 3.04 -2.62 17.79
C PHE A 26 2.89 -3.67 16.70
N ALA A 27 3.08 -4.93 17.06
CA ALA A 27 2.91 -6.05 16.14
C ALA A 27 1.57 -6.75 16.34
N CYS A 28 1.00 -7.25 15.24
CA CYS A 28 0.02 -8.31 15.30
C CYS A 28 0.68 -9.57 15.89
N ALA A 29 -0.05 -10.28 16.75
CA ALA A 29 0.37 -11.57 17.31
C ALA A 29 -0.80 -12.57 17.21
N GLY A 30 -1.45 -12.60 16.04
CA GLY A 30 -2.62 -13.43 15.75
C GLY A 30 -2.28 -14.91 15.48
N ALA A 31 -3.29 -15.76 15.38
CA ALA A 31 -3.15 -17.21 15.27
C ALA A 31 -2.59 -17.73 13.92
N SER A 32 -2.29 -16.87 12.95
CA SER A 32 -1.75 -17.25 11.63
C SER A 32 -0.25 -17.11 11.54
N LYS A 33 0.40 -17.80 10.58
CA LYS A 33 1.83 -17.66 10.25
C LYS A 33 2.27 -16.20 10.21
N ALA A 34 1.59 -15.40 9.39
CA ALA A 34 1.94 -13.99 9.20
C ALA A 34 1.77 -13.13 10.47
N GLY A 35 0.85 -13.53 11.35
CA GLY A 35 0.68 -12.90 12.66
C GLY A 35 1.81 -13.25 13.63
N GLN A 36 2.29 -14.49 13.62
CA GLN A 36 3.46 -14.88 14.40
C GLN A 36 4.75 -14.25 13.84
N LEU A 37 4.91 -14.19 12.52
CA LEU A 37 6.04 -13.51 11.86
C LEU A 37 6.10 -12.02 12.20
N SER A 38 4.94 -11.34 12.24
CA SER A 38 4.87 -9.94 12.65
C SER A 38 5.46 -9.74 14.06
N ASN A 39 5.09 -10.63 15.00
CA ASN A 39 5.59 -10.59 16.36
C ASN A 39 7.09 -10.92 16.43
N GLU A 40 7.53 -11.95 15.72
CA GLU A 40 8.94 -12.36 15.68
C GLU A 40 9.84 -11.25 15.11
N ALA A 41 9.43 -10.62 14.01
CA ALA A 41 10.16 -9.50 13.43
C ALA A 41 10.23 -8.30 14.39
N ALA A 42 9.18 -8.01 15.14
CA ALA A 42 9.20 -6.95 16.14
C ALA A 42 10.13 -7.26 17.33
N VAL A 43 10.30 -8.53 17.70
CA VAL A 43 11.31 -8.96 18.68
C VAL A 43 12.70 -8.72 18.12
N GLN A 44 12.99 -9.20 16.91
CA GLN A 44 14.31 -9.01 16.27
C GLN A 44 14.64 -7.51 16.09
N LEU A 45 13.71 -6.69 15.63
CA LEU A 45 13.88 -5.22 15.54
C LEU A 45 14.19 -4.59 16.89
N THR A 46 13.68 -5.15 17.98
CA THR A 46 14.00 -4.68 19.34
C THR A 46 15.42 -5.06 19.75
N GLU A 47 15.87 -6.26 19.40
CA GLU A 47 17.23 -6.74 19.67
C GLU A 47 18.28 -5.98 18.84
N GLU A 48 17.94 -5.60 17.61
CA GLU A 48 18.77 -4.80 16.71
C GLU A 48 18.80 -3.29 17.06
N GLY A 49 17.96 -2.85 17.98
CA GLY A 49 17.89 -1.45 18.40
C GLY A 49 17.15 -0.52 17.44
N TYR A 50 16.34 -1.06 16.52
CA TYR A 50 15.47 -0.25 15.65
C TYR A 50 14.41 0.52 16.45
N GLY A 51 13.85 -0.12 17.47
CA GLY A 51 12.75 0.38 18.30
C GLY A 51 12.43 -0.57 19.44
N ASN A 52 11.38 -0.28 20.20
CA ASN A 52 10.95 -1.12 21.32
C ASN A 52 9.57 -1.72 21.07
N ILE A 53 9.48 -3.06 21.01
CA ILE A 53 8.18 -3.74 20.95
C ILE A 53 7.34 -3.46 22.20
N ALA A 54 6.07 -3.21 21.98
CA ALA A 54 5.08 -3.00 23.01
C ALA A 54 3.82 -3.84 22.76
N CYS A 55 3.14 -4.19 23.85
CA CYS A 55 1.98 -5.06 23.79
C CYS A 55 0.77 -4.34 23.14
N THR A 56 0.39 -4.77 21.95
CA THR A 56 -0.80 -4.30 21.22
C THR A 56 -2.09 -4.49 22.03
N ALA A 57 -2.18 -5.55 22.85
CA ALA A 57 -3.32 -5.73 23.77
C ALA A 57 -3.35 -4.66 24.88
N SER A 58 -2.19 -4.24 25.38
CA SER A 58 -2.12 -3.14 26.36
C SER A 58 -2.54 -1.81 25.75
N LEU A 59 -2.28 -1.62 24.44
CA LEU A 59 -2.78 -0.48 23.67
C LEU A 59 -4.30 -0.50 23.55
N ALA A 60 -4.90 -1.64 23.17
CA ALA A 60 -6.35 -1.81 23.11
C ALA A 60 -7.06 -1.54 24.46
N VAL A 61 -6.43 -1.94 25.56
CA VAL A 61 -6.94 -1.67 26.93
C VAL A 61 -6.71 -0.21 27.34
N GLY A 62 -5.78 0.50 26.71
CA GLY A 62 -5.48 1.90 27.01
C GLY A 62 -4.80 2.10 28.37
N THR A 63 -3.90 1.19 28.76
CA THR A 63 -3.21 1.27 30.06
C THR A 63 -2.42 2.59 30.23
N PRO A 64 -2.31 3.16 31.44
CA PRO A 64 -1.55 4.41 31.63
C PRO A 64 -0.08 4.30 31.19
N SER A 65 0.53 3.13 31.41
CA SER A 65 1.91 2.87 31.02
C SER A 65 2.10 2.91 29.51
N ILE A 66 1.17 2.37 28.71
CA ILE A 66 1.32 2.39 27.25
C ILE A 66 1.07 3.79 26.68
N LYS A 67 0.07 4.52 27.21
CA LYS A 67 -0.21 5.89 26.78
C LYS A 67 1.02 6.78 26.94
N LYS A 68 1.66 6.71 28.11
CA LYS A 68 2.89 7.46 28.36
C LYS A 68 4.01 7.09 27.38
N LYS A 69 4.18 5.80 27.05
CA LYS A 69 5.21 5.36 26.10
C LYS A 69 4.96 5.92 24.70
N VAL A 70 3.70 5.87 24.22
CA VAL A 70 3.30 6.44 22.94
C VAL A 70 3.51 7.95 22.93
N GLU A 71 3.11 8.68 23.97
CA GLU A 71 3.28 10.13 24.08
C GLU A 71 4.76 10.58 24.03
N THR A 72 5.68 9.71 24.44
CA THR A 72 7.13 10.00 24.45
C THR A 72 7.89 9.37 23.27
N ALA A 73 7.20 8.64 22.40
CA ALA A 73 7.81 8.06 21.21
C ALA A 73 7.92 9.14 20.11
N ASP A 74 9.01 9.10 19.36
CA ASP A 74 9.18 9.94 18.16
C ASP A 74 8.42 9.35 16.97
N GLU A 75 8.31 8.01 16.92
CA GLU A 75 7.59 7.30 15.86
C GLU A 75 6.84 6.08 16.42
N VAL A 76 5.66 5.83 15.86
CA VAL A 76 4.84 4.64 16.09
C VAL A 76 4.90 3.74 14.86
N ILE A 77 5.41 2.53 15.04
CA ILE A 77 5.55 1.53 13.99
C ILE A 77 4.51 0.45 14.22
N VAL A 78 3.74 0.11 13.19
CA VAL A 78 2.78 -0.99 13.22
C VAL A 78 3.21 -2.07 12.23
N ILE A 79 3.24 -3.32 12.70
CA ILE A 79 3.51 -4.49 11.87
C ILE A 79 2.30 -5.42 11.95
N ASP A 80 1.50 -5.44 10.90
CA ASP A 80 0.33 -6.30 10.79
C ASP A 80 0.60 -7.54 9.94
N GLY A 81 0.01 -8.67 10.35
CA GLY A 81 0.21 -9.93 9.63
C GLY A 81 -0.57 -10.01 8.33
N CYS A 82 -1.65 -9.24 8.15
CA CYS A 82 -2.49 -9.30 6.97
C CYS A 82 -3.32 -8.01 6.82
N PRO A 83 -4.00 -7.79 5.68
CA PRO A 83 -4.69 -6.53 5.39
C PRO A 83 -5.91 -6.25 6.29
N VAL A 84 -6.29 -7.20 7.15
CA VAL A 84 -7.26 -6.92 8.22
C VAL A 84 -6.75 -5.83 9.15
N GLY A 85 -5.43 -5.64 9.31
CA GLY A 85 -4.88 -4.49 10.02
C GLY A 85 -5.29 -4.44 11.50
N CYS A 86 -5.24 -5.58 12.21
CA CYS A 86 -5.73 -5.64 13.58
C CYS A 86 -4.95 -4.71 14.52
N ALA A 87 -3.62 -4.63 14.37
CA ALA A 87 -2.80 -3.75 15.19
C ALA A 87 -3.01 -2.28 14.79
N CYS A 88 -3.11 -1.99 13.48
CA CYS A 88 -3.41 -0.65 12.97
C CYS A 88 -4.77 -0.15 13.48
N GLN A 89 -5.84 -0.92 13.31
CA GLN A 89 -7.17 -0.56 13.83
C GLN A 89 -7.19 -0.34 15.36
N ILE A 90 -6.35 -1.06 16.12
CA ILE A 90 -6.21 -0.84 17.56
C ILE A 90 -5.53 0.51 17.83
N ALA A 91 -4.47 0.84 17.09
CA ALA A 91 -3.78 2.13 17.20
C ALA A 91 -4.72 3.30 16.84
N GLU A 92 -5.44 3.21 15.73
CA GLU A 92 -6.40 4.23 15.29
C GLU A 92 -7.50 4.46 16.32
N ARG A 93 -8.07 3.39 16.89
CA ARG A 93 -9.08 3.49 17.96
C ARG A 93 -8.52 4.09 19.25
N ALA A 94 -7.21 3.98 19.47
CA ALA A 94 -6.52 4.66 20.55
C ALA A 94 -6.17 6.13 20.22
N GLY A 95 -6.54 6.62 19.03
CA GLY A 95 -6.26 7.97 18.55
C GLY A 95 -4.82 8.16 18.05
N ILE A 96 -4.17 7.08 17.62
CA ILE A 96 -2.79 7.07 17.16
C ILE A 96 -2.76 6.76 15.67
N THR A 97 -2.10 7.62 14.90
CA THR A 97 -1.77 7.37 13.50
C THR A 97 -0.35 6.79 13.46
N PRO A 98 -0.14 5.58 12.91
CA PRO A 98 1.19 5.03 12.75
C PRO A 98 2.04 5.88 11.79
N ASP A 99 3.32 6.05 12.09
CA ASP A 99 4.29 6.68 11.18
C ASP A 99 4.79 5.70 10.12
N GLN A 100 4.68 4.41 10.40
CA GLN A 100 5.01 3.33 9.48
C GLN A 100 4.06 2.15 9.67
N GLU A 101 3.50 1.67 8.56
CA GLU A 101 2.62 0.50 8.53
C GLU A 101 3.18 -0.58 7.61
N ILE A 102 3.51 -1.74 8.18
CA ILE A 102 4.00 -2.89 7.42
C ILE A 102 2.95 -3.98 7.48
N VAL A 103 2.54 -4.48 6.32
CA VAL A 103 1.67 -5.66 6.22
C VAL A 103 2.50 -6.83 5.69
N VAL A 104 2.69 -7.86 6.51
CA VAL A 104 3.59 -9.00 6.20
C VAL A 104 3.20 -9.70 4.89
N THR A 105 1.91 -9.84 4.60
CA THR A 105 1.44 -10.45 3.35
C THR A 105 1.80 -9.65 2.10
N ASP A 106 1.97 -8.34 2.22
CA ASP A 106 2.31 -7.46 1.09
C ASP A 106 3.80 -7.63 0.70
N LEU A 107 4.58 -8.33 1.54
CA LEU A 107 5.95 -8.75 1.26
C LEU A 107 6.01 -10.13 0.56
N GLY A 108 4.87 -10.65 0.08
CA GLY A 108 4.77 -11.94 -0.60
C GLY A 108 4.74 -13.16 0.34
N ILE A 109 4.52 -12.94 1.63
CA ILE A 109 4.44 -14.01 2.62
C ILE A 109 2.99 -14.49 2.76
N GLU A 110 2.74 -15.75 2.38
CA GLU A 110 1.38 -16.29 2.41
C GLU A 110 0.81 -16.44 3.83
N LYS A 111 -0.48 -16.10 3.97
CA LYS A 111 -1.23 -16.33 5.19
C LYS A 111 -1.57 -17.82 5.34
N GLY A 112 -0.73 -18.55 6.06
CA GLY A 112 -0.96 -19.95 6.41
C GLY A 112 -1.42 -20.17 7.86
N GLY A 113 -2.00 -21.33 8.13
CA GLY A 113 -2.20 -21.86 9.49
C GLY A 113 -0.97 -22.57 10.06
N SER A 114 0.06 -22.79 9.23
CA SER A 114 1.37 -23.27 9.69
C SER A 114 1.99 -22.23 10.64
N LEU A 115 2.70 -22.69 11.67
CA LEU A 115 3.48 -21.84 12.57
C LEU A 115 4.98 -22.01 12.34
N ASP A 116 5.37 -22.50 11.17
CA ASP A 116 6.75 -22.55 10.73
C ASP A 116 7.20 -21.15 10.29
N LEU A 117 8.10 -20.56 11.07
CA LEU A 117 8.64 -19.22 10.87
C LEU A 117 10.07 -19.39 10.36
N SER A 118 10.29 -19.20 9.06
CA SER A 118 11.65 -19.21 8.52
C SER A 118 12.36 -17.92 8.88
N GLU A 119 13.65 -18.02 9.21
CA GLU A 119 14.51 -16.85 9.43
C GLU A 119 14.48 -15.90 8.23
N GLU A 120 14.38 -16.44 7.00
CA GLU A 120 14.25 -15.64 5.77
C GLU A 120 12.98 -14.78 5.76
N ASP A 121 11.83 -15.32 6.19
CA ASP A 121 10.57 -14.57 6.21
C ASP A 121 10.58 -13.51 7.32
N VAL A 122 11.22 -13.79 8.47
CA VAL A 122 11.41 -12.79 9.52
C VAL A 122 12.32 -11.66 9.01
N GLU A 123 13.44 -11.99 8.39
CA GLU A 123 14.40 -11.03 7.86
C GLU A 123 13.79 -10.13 6.77
N LYS A 124 12.91 -10.65 5.92
CA LYS A 124 12.14 -9.84 4.96
C LYS A 124 11.33 -8.74 5.65
N VAL A 125 10.66 -9.06 6.75
CA VAL A 125 9.85 -8.10 7.52
C VAL A 125 10.74 -7.09 8.24
N VAL A 126 11.84 -7.55 8.84
CA VAL A 126 12.85 -6.71 9.52
C VAL A 126 13.47 -5.71 8.53
N SER A 127 13.92 -6.20 7.37
CA SER A 127 14.46 -5.38 6.28
C SER A 127 13.46 -4.34 5.79
N ALA A 128 12.18 -4.71 5.61
CA ALA A 128 11.13 -3.77 5.24
C ALA A 128 10.97 -2.62 6.24
N ALA A 129 11.17 -2.88 7.54
CA ALA A 129 11.13 -1.85 8.57
C ALA A 129 12.31 -0.88 8.44
N TRP A 130 13.53 -1.38 8.32
CA TRP A 130 14.75 -0.58 8.12
C TRP A 130 14.74 0.23 6.82
N GLU A 131 14.17 -0.32 5.75
CA GLU A 131 13.97 0.36 4.46
C GLU A 131 12.92 1.48 4.50
N GLY A 132 12.13 1.56 5.59
CA GLY A 132 11.08 2.56 5.72
C GLY A 132 9.84 2.27 4.88
N ARG A 133 9.60 1.02 4.46
CA ARG A 133 8.38 0.65 3.72
C ARG A 133 7.14 0.98 4.54
N GLY A 134 6.12 1.54 3.89
CA GLY A 134 4.87 1.90 4.55
C GLY A 134 4.90 3.18 5.38
N ARG A 135 5.95 4.00 5.25
CA ARG A 135 5.97 5.38 5.76
C ARG A 135 5.27 6.30 4.78
N GLU A 136 4.32 7.10 5.25
CA GLU A 136 3.82 8.24 4.46
C GLU A 136 4.90 9.34 4.43
N LYS A 137 5.18 9.92 3.26
CA LYS A 137 6.15 11.02 3.14
C LYS A 137 5.63 12.24 3.90
N GLN A 138 6.09 12.47 5.13
CA GLN A 138 5.88 13.75 5.80
C GLN A 138 6.74 14.82 5.11
N GLU A 139 6.09 15.75 4.39
CA GLU A 139 6.72 17.01 3.97
C GLU A 139 7.19 17.76 5.22
N GLN A 140 8.49 17.78 5.46
CA GLN A 140 9.10 18.53 6.56
C GLN A 140 8.78 20.01 6.42
N LYS A 141 7.88 20.50 7.28
CA LYS A 141 7.63 21.93 7.47
C LYS A 141 8.82 22.55 8.21
N SER A 142 9.90 22.82 7.48
CA SER A 142 10.99 23.64 8.01
C SER A 142 10.53 25.10 8.02
N GLU A 143 10.32 25.64 9.22
CA GLU A 143 10.26 27.07 9.43
C GLU A 143 11.63 27.67 9.11
N VAL A 144 11.83 28.17 7.89
CA VAL A 144 13.00 28.99 7.57
C VAL A 144 12.74 30.41 8.05
N SER A 145 13.22 30.68 9.27
CA SER A 145 13.53 32.03 9.70
C SER A 145 14.89 32.45 9.14
N GLY A 146 14.98 33.68 8.63
CA GLY A 146 16.26 34.36 8.37
C GLY A 146 16.63 34.51 6.89
N GLY A 147 16.36 35.70 6.34
CA GLY A 147 16.98 36.14 5.10
C GLY A 147 18.43 36.57 5.30
N CYS A 148 19.28 36.27 4.32
CA CYS A 148 20.50 36.97 3.87
C CYS A 148 21.11 36.06 2.79
N GLY A 149 21.07 36.38 1.49
CA GLY A 149 21.87 37.45 0.91
C GLY A 149 23.31 36.96 0.72
N TRP A 150 23.65 36.50 -0.50
CA TRP A 150 24.91 36.70 -1.24
C TRP A 150 25.11 35.56 -2.25
N GLY A 151 25.32 35.93 -3.51
CA GLY A 151 25.54 34.98 -4.59
C GLY A 151 26.96 34.43 -4.60
N CYS A 152 27.07 33.16 -5.01
CA CYS A 152 28.16 32.69 -5.85
C CYS A 152 27.63 31.50 -6.67
N GLY A 153 27.72 31.62 -7.99
CA GLY A 153 27.36 30.54 -8.90
C GLY A 153 28.45 29.48 -8.96
N THR A 154 28.05 28.23 -9.08
CA THR A 154 28.58 27.26 -10.06
C THR A 154 27.59 26.10 -10.12
N ASP A 155 27.25 25.67 -11.33
CA ASP A 155 26.66 24.38 -11.72
C ASP A 155 26.02 23.53 -10.61
N CYS A 156 24.69 23.57 -10.53
CA CYS A 156 23.91 22.54 -9.87
C CYS A 156 22.83 22.12 -10.86
N GLY A 157 23.00 20.95 -11.46
CA GLY A 157 21.96 20.29 -12.25
C GLY A 157 20.77 20.01 -11.35
N CYS A 158 19.72 20.82 -11.50
CA CYS A 158 18.42 20.58 -10.90
C CYS A 158 17.68 19.62 -11.82
N GLU A 159 17.72 18.33 -11.51
CA GLU A 159 16.74 17.38 -12.03
C GLU A 159 15.37 17.77 -11.46
N GLY A 160 14.41 17.98 -12.37
CA GLY A 160 13.05 18.40 -12.07
C GLY A 160 12.27 17.36 -11.25
N PRO A 161 11.02 17.68 -10.85
CA PRO A 161 10.19 16.75 -10.11
C PRO A 161 10.03 15.46 -10.91
N ALA A 162 10.32 14.31 -10.29
CA ALA A 162 10.13 12.99 -10.89
C ALA A 162 8.67 12.89 -11.40
N GLU A 163 8.49 12.85 -12.72
CA GLU A 163 7.17 12.62 -13.30
C GLU A 163 6.65 11.27 -12.79
N THR A 164 5.38 11.18 -12.43
CA THR A 164 4.80 9.95 -11.89
C THR A 164 3.67 9.48 -12.80
N LEU A 165 3.77 8.26 -13.31
CA LEU A 165 2.71 7.58 -14.04
C LEU A 165 1.83 6.81 -13.06
N VAL A 166 0.60 7.27 -12.87
CA VAL A 166 -0.43 6.56 -12.10
C VAL A 166 -1.33 5.80 -13.06
N VAL A 167 -1.31 4.47 -13.01
CA VAL A 167 -2.20 3.59 -13.76
C VAL A 167 -3.29 3.10 -12.83
N GLU A 168 -4.51 3.59 -13.02
CA GLU A 168 -5.68 3.21 -12.23
C GLU A 168 -6.53 2.20 -13.02
N TRP A 169 -6.81 1.04 -12.43
CA TRP A 169 -7.70 0.03 -13.00
C TRP A 169 -8.97 -0.06 -12.15
N ARG A 170 -10.12 0.17 -12.78
CA ARG A 170 -11.44 0.12 -12.15
C ARG A 170 -12.22 -1.10 -12.62
N HIS A 171 -12.75 -1.84 -11.67
CA HIS A 171 -13.52 -3.05 -11.94
C HIS A 171 -14.62 -3.27 -10.90
N ILE A 172 -15.64 -4.04 -11.28
CA ILE A 172 -16.61 -4.58 -10.33
C ILE A 172 -16.01 -5.77 -9.60
N GLY A 173 -16.40 -5.97 -8.34
CA GLY A 173 -15.91 -7.07 -7.53
C GLY A 173 -14.93 -6.56 -6.48
N ARG A 174 -14.61 -7.42 -5.50
CA ARG A 174 -13.85 -6.99 -4.32
C ARG A 174 -12.35 -6.80 -4.59
N ASP A 175 -11.83 -7.60 -5.52
CA ASP A 175 -10.42 -7.64 -5.90
C ASP A 175 -10.27 -8.42 -7.22
N ILE A 176 -9.05 -8.46 -7.77
CA ILE A 176 -8.68 -9.20 -9.00
C ILE A 176 -9.05 -10.71 -9.01
N GLU A 177 -9.16 -11.35 -7.84
CA GLU A 177 -9.56 -12.76 -7.70
C GLU A 177 -11.09 -12.91 -7.57
N ASN A 178 -11.76 -11.86 -7.10
CA ASN A 178 -13.19 -11.79 -6.83
C ASN A 178 -13.90 -10.79 -7.77
N THR A 179 -13.48 -10.76 -9.03
CA THR A 179 -14.08 -9.98 -10.12
C THR A 179 -14.58 -10.88 -11.24
N CYS A 180 -15.26 -10.31 -12.25
CA CYS A 180 -15.68 -11.06 -13.41
C CYS A 180 -14.46 -11.44 -14.28
N GLU A 181 -14.55 -12.57 -15.00
CA GLU A 181 -13.44 -13.11 -15.81
C GLU A 181 -12.79 -12.07 -16.74
N ARG A 182 -13.61 -11.25 -17.42
CA ARG A 182 -13.16 -10.16 -18.31
C ARG A 182 -12.35 -9.08 -17.58
N CYS A 183 -12.80 -8.70 -16.39
CA CYS A 183 -12.10 -7.74 -15.56
C CYS A 183 -10.81 -8.34 -15.03
N GLY A 184 -10.85 -9.56 -14.51
CA GLY A 184 -9.66 -10.24 -13.97
C GLY A 184 -8.55 -10.43 -15.01
N GLU A 185 -8.90 -10.74 -16.26
CA GLU A 185 -7.93 -10.81 -17.36
C GLU A 185 -7.28 -9.46 -17.67
N THR A 186 -8.08 -8.38 -17.73
CA THR A 186 -7.55 -7.03 -17.95
C THR A 186 -6.70 -6.56 -16.77
N GLY A 187 -7.10 -6.82 -15.52
CA GLY A 187 -6.33 -6.49 -14.33
C GLY A 187 -4.97 -7.15 -14.32
N ARG A 188 -4.90 -8.45 -14.65
CA ARG A 188 -3.62 -9.17 -14.78
C ARG A 188 -2.75 -8.58 -15.88
N THR A 189 -3.36 -8.27 -17.02
CA THR A 189 -2.66 -7.67 -18.17
C THR A 189 -2.12 -6.28 -17.83
N VAL A 190 -2.85 -5.45 -17.07
CA VAL A 190 -2.38 -4.15 -16.58
C VAL A 190 -1.14 -4.33 -15.70
N ILE A 191 -1.19 -5.25 -14.74
CA ILE A 191 -0.07 -5.52 -13.83
C ILE A 191 1.16 -5.99 -14.62
N ASP A 192 0.99 -6.99 -15.49
CA ASP A 192 2.08 -7.56 -16.30
C ASP A 192 2.73 -6.52 -17.21
N VAL A 193 1.93 -5.67 -17.87
CA VAL A 193 2.44 -4.60 -18.74
C VAL A 193 3.16 -3.53 -17.92
N VAL A 194 2.60 -3.12 -16.79
CA VAL A 194 3.21 -2.12 -15.93
C VAL A 194 4.53 -2.61 -15.36
N GLU A 195 4.63 -3.87 -14.96
CA GLU A 195 5.90 -4.49 -14.52
C GLU A 195 6.96 -4.52 -15.63
N GLN A 196 6.55 -4.76 -16.88
CA GLN A 196 7.46 -4.78 -18.02
C GLN A 196 7.99 -3.37 -18.39
N ILE A 197 7.14 -2.34 -18.32
CA ILE A 197 7.54 -0.96 -18.67
C ILE A 197 8.19 -0.21 -17.50
N ARG A 198 7.93 -0.63 -16.25
CA ARG A 198 8.48 0.00 -15.03
C ARG A 198 9.99 0.24 -15.09
N PRO A 199 10.85 -0.76 -15.37
CA PRO A 199 12.30 -0.52 -15.37
C PRO A 199 12.72 0.53 -16.39
N ILE A 200 12.06 0.57 -17.57
CA ILE A 200 12.35 1.52 -18.64
C ILE A 200 11.95 2.95 -18.20
N LEU A 201 10.80 3.08 -17.53
CA LEU A 201 10.31 4.37 -17.05
C LEU A 201 11.12 4.88 -15.85
N GLU A 202 11.55 3.98 -14.96
CA GLU A 202 12.41 4.32 -13.82
C GLU A 202 13.81 4.79 -14.27
N GLU A 203 14.36 4.24 -15.37
CA GLU A 203 15.59 4.73 -15.99
C GLU A 203 15.47 6.17 -16.52
N GLU A 204 14.28 6.55 -16.98
CA GLU A 204 13.95 7.93 -17.40
C GLU A 204 13.53 8.84 -16.21
N GLY A 205 13.61 8.34 -14.97
CA GLY A 205 13.25 9.08 -13.76
C GLY A 205 11.74 9.19 -13.51
N ILE A 206 10.93 8.36 -14.18
CA ILE A 206 9.47 8.35 -14.08
C ILE A 206 9.03 7.25 -13.10
N ALA A 207 8.43 7.63 -11.98
CA ALA A 207 7.91 6.68 -11.00
C ALA A 207 6.57 6.10 -11.46
N VAL A 208 6.39 4.78 -11.40
CA VAL A 208 5.14 4.13 -11.84
C VAL A 208 4.36 3.58 -10.64
N ARG A 209 3.08 3.92 -10.54
CA ARG A 209 2.16 3.45 -9.49
C ARG A 209 0.93 2.83 -10.12
N VAL A 210 0.55 1.63 -9.68
CA VAL A 210 -0.73 0.99 -10.03
C VAL A 210 -1.72 1.18 -8.89
N VAL A 211 -2.97 1.52 -9.21
CA VAL A 211 -4.06 1.67 -8.25
C VAL A 211 -5.22 0.79 -8.71
N GLU A 212 -5.62 -0.16 -7.89
CA GLU A 212 -6.83 -0.96 -8.09
C GLU A 212 -8.00 -0.28 -7.39
N THR A 213 -9.13 -0.14 -8.08
CA THR A 213 -10.34 0.50 -7.55
C THR A 213 -11.54 -0.40 -7.81
N ALA A 214 -12.02 -1.03 -6.73
CA ALA A 214 -13.26 -1.78 -6.72
C ALA A 214 -14.47 -0.82 -6.79
N LEU A 215 -15.33 -1.05 -7.78
CA LEU A 215 -16.57 -0.32 -7.99
C LEU A 215 -17.75 -1.06 -7.36
N GLU A 216 -18.73 -0.28 -6.88
CA GLU A 216 -20.02 -0.80 -6.41
C GLU A 216 -20.78 -1.49 -7.56
N ASN A 217 -21.65 -2.44 -7.21
CA ASN A 217 -22.34 -3.29 -8.19
C ASN A 217 -23.25 -2.51 -9.16
N GLU A 218 -23.68 -1.31 -8.78
CA GLU A 218 -24.50 -0.43 -9.61
C GLU A 218 -23.70 0.27 -10.72
N ALA A 219 -22.37 0.30 -10.64
CA ALA A 219 -21.48 1.01 -11.56
C ALA A 219 -20.97 0.12 -12.72
N ILE A 220 -21.79 -0.83 -13.22
CA ILE A 220 -21.40 -1.78 -14.29
C ILE A 220 -20.93 -1.08 -15.57
N ALA A 221 -21.54 0.05 -15.91
CA ALA A 221 -21.16 0.81 -17.10
C ALA A 221 -19.75 1.43 -17.01
N GLU A 222 -19.21 1.59 -15.79
CA GLU A 222 -17.88 2.17 -15.53
C GLU A 222 -16.78 1.09 -15.44
N SER A 223 -17.16 -0.17 -15.25
CA SER A 223 -16.30 -1.34 -15.34
C SER A 223 -16.33 -1.88 -16.77
N ASN A 224 -15.25 -2.26 -17.42
CA ASN A 224 -13.84 -2.38 -17.07
C ASN A 224 -13.07 -1.16 -17.64
N SER A 225 -12.49 -0.30 -16.80
CA SER A 225 -11.82 0.93 -17.25
C SER A 225 -10.40 1.07 -16.70
N ILE A 226 -9.52 1.63 -17.54
CA ILE A 226 -8.13 1.91 -17.21
C ILE A 226 -7.90 3.41 -17.42
N LEU A 227 -7.33 4.08 -16.43
CA LEU A 227 -6.95 5.47 -16.47
C LEU A 227 -5.44 5.61 -16.29
N PHE A 228 -4.84 6.52 -17.02
CA PHE A 228 -3.44 6.92 -16.87
C PHE A 228 -3.41 8.38 -16.44
N ASN A 229 -2.86 8.66 -15.26
CA ASN A 229 -2.88 10.00 -14.65
C ASN A 229 -4.29 10.62 -14.57
N GLY A 230 -5.30 9.78 -14.33
CA GLY A 230 -6.71 10.19 -14.29
C GLY A 230 -7.37 10.39 -15.66
N VAL A 231 -6.66 10.13 -16.77
CA VAL A 231 -7.20 10.18 -18.13
C VAL A 231 -7.57 8.77 -18.60
N PRO A 232 -8.84 8.51 -18.96
CA PRO A 232 -9.26 7.22 -19.51
C PRO A 232 -8.51 6.83 -20.79
N LEU A 233 -8.20 5.53 -20.93
CA LEU A 233 -7.46 4.95 -22.06
C LEU A 233 -8.05 5.35 -23.44
N GLU A 234 -9.37 5.40 -23.58
CA GLU A 234 -10.06 5.79 -24.82
C GLU A 234 -9.86 7.25 -25.21
N LYS A 235 -9.50 8.13 -24.26
CA LYS A 235 -9.19 9.53 -24.55
C LYS A 235 -7.74 9.71 -24.96
N LEU A 236 -6.88 8.75 -24.61
CA LEU A 236 -5.47 8.76 -24.98
C LEU A 236 -5.29 8.23 -26.40
N ILE A 237 -6.04 7.19 -26.80
CA ILE A 237 -5.90 6.57 -28.12
C ILE A 237 -6.96 7.14 -29.08
N GLU A 238 -6.53 7.81 -30.15
CA GLU A 238 -7.44 8.35 -31.17
C GLU A 238 -8.10 7.22 -31.97
N GLY A 239 -9.41 7.34 -32.24
CA GLY A 239 -10.18 6.34 -32.98
C GLY A 239 -10.70 5.18 -32.13
N MET A 240 -10.63 5.30 -30.80
CA MET A 240 -11.18 4.34 -29.87
C MET A 240 -12.57 4.75 -29.40
N GLU A 241 -13.54 3.84 -29.47
CA GLU A 241 -14.92 4.07 -29.04
C GLU A 241 -15.34 3.11 -27.94
N VAL A 242 -16.09 3.63 -26.97
CA VAL A 242 -16.64 2.83 -25.87
C VAL A 242 -17.99 2.28 -26.30
N THR A 243 -18.15 0.96 -26.20
CA THR A 243 -19.40 0.24 -26.48
C THR A 243 -19.83 -0.57 -25.27
N THR A 244 -21.05 -1.10 -25.27
CA THR A 244 -21.53 -2.03 -24.23
C THR A 244 -21.79 -3.41 -24.83
N THR A 245 -21.40 -4.46 -24.10
CA THR A 245 -21.72 -5.85 -24.44
C THR A 245 -22.32 -6.58 -23.24
N PRO A 246 -23.28 -7.50 -23.45
CA PRO A 246 -23.83 -8.31 -22.37
C PRO A 246 -22.73 -9.11 -21.67
N CYS A 247 -22.71 -9.10 -20.34
CA CYS A 247 -21.74 -9.83 -19.53
C CYS A 247 -22.43 -10.76 -18.54
N ALA A 248 -22.44 -12.05 -18.86
CA ALA A 248 -22.99 -13.09 -18.00
C ALA A 248 -22.28 -13.16 -16.63
N SER A 249 -20.96 -12.91 -16.60
CA SER A 249 -20.18 -12.94 -15.36
C SER A 249 -20.49 -11.75 -14.44
N CYS A 250 -20.70 -10.55 -14.98
CA CYS A 250 -21.19 -9.42 -14.19
C CYS A 250 -22.62 -9.65 -13.71
N ALA A 251 -23.50 -10.21 -14.55
CA ALA A 251 -24.87 -10.55 -14.15
C ALA A 251 -24.91 -11.51 -12.95
N CYS A 252 -24.04 -12.53 -12.94
CA CYS A 252 -23.92 -13.48 -11.84
C CYS A 252 -23.41 -12.85 -10.53
N ILE A 253 -22.42 -11.94 -10.62
CA ILE A 253 -21.78 -11.35 -9.43
C ILE A 253 -22.63 -10.21 -8.84
N THR A 254 -23.29 -9.43 -9.69
CA THR A 254 -24.09 -8.26 -9.28
C THR A 254 -25.55 -8.60 -8.99
N GLY A 255 -26.01 -9.79 -9.42
CA GLY A 255 -27.41 -10.20 -9.31
C GLY A 255 -28.36 -9.46 -10.26
N GLN A 256 -27.83 -8.76 -11.26
CA GLN A 256 -28.61 -8.03 -12.27
C GLN A 256 -28.85 -8.89 -13.51
N ASP A 257 -30.12 -9.14 -13.85
CA ASP A 257 -30.49 -9.80 -15.11
C ASP A 257 -30.12 -8.90 -16.30
N ASN A 258 -29.36 -9.44 -17.26
CA ASN A 258 -28.86 -8.75 -18.46
C ASN A 258 -27.87 -7.59 -18.19
N ALA A 259 -26.88 -7.79 -17.32
CA ALA A 259 -25.79 -6.81 -17.12
C ALA A 259 -25.08 -6.46 -18.45
N GLU A 260 -25.08 -5.18 -18.82
CA GLU A 260 -24.34 -4.64 -19.96
C GLU A 260 -23.02 -4.03 -19.47
N CYS A 261 -21.90 -4.65 -19.86
CA CYS A 261 -20.57 -4.28 -19.42
C CYS A 261 -19.81 -3.52 -20.52
N ARG A 262 -18.90 -2.64 -20.12
CA ARG A 262 -18.10 -1.83 -21.03
C ARG A 262 -17.17 -2.70 -21.90
N ALA A 263 -17.10 -2.38 -23.18
CA ALA A 263 -16.17 -2.94 -24.16
C ALA A 263 -15.58 -1.80 -24.99
N ILE A 264 -14.42 -2.03 -25.61
CA ILE A 264 -13.74 -1.04 -26.43
C ILE A 264 -13.75 -1.49 -27.88
N GLU A 265 -14.08 -0.61 -28.80
CA GLU A 265 -13.94 -0.83 -30.24
C GLU A 265 -12.80 0.03 -30.79
N TYR A 266 -11.83 -0.60 -31.45
CA TYR A 266 -10.64 0.06 -31.99
C TYR A 266 -10.20 -0.66 -33.27
N ASN A 267 -9.93 0.10 -34.34
CA ASN A 267 -9.59 -0.43 -35.67
C ASN A 267 -10.60 -1.44 -36.26
N GLY A 268 -11.88 -1.34 -35.89
CA GLY A 268 -12.95 -2.24 -36.35
C GLY A 268 -12.97 -3.60 -35.64
N GLU A 269 -12.13 -3.80 -34.64
CA GLU A 269 -12.17 -4.96 -33.73
C GLU A 269 -12.71 -4.55 -32.36
N ARG A 270 -13.42 -5.48 -31.72
CA ARG A 270 -14.02 -5.27 -30.39
C ARG A 270 -13.24 -6.05 -29.33
N TYR A 271 -12.84 -5.34 -28.29
CA TYR A 271 -12.09 -5.84 -27.16
C TYR A 271 -12.94 -5.81 -25.90
N GLU A 272 -13.23 -7.00 -25.39
CA GLU A 272 -13.94 -7.21 -24.12
C GLU A 272 -12.99 -7.28 -22.91
N SER A 273 -11.73 -7.61 -23.20
CA SER A 273 -10.55 -7.52 -22.34
C SER A 273 -9.51 -6.70 -23.10
N ILE A 274 -8.84 -5.78 -22.41
CA ILE A 274 -7.95 -4.81 -23.07
C ILE A 274 -6.57 -5.48 -23.30
N PRO A 275 -6.10 -5.60 -24.57
CA PRO A 275 -4.84 -6.25 -24.88
C PRO A 275 -3.62 -5.42 -24.41
N PRO A 276 -2.49 -6.09 -24.11
CA PRO A 276 -1.32 -5.46 -23.50
C PRO A 276 -0.72 -4.32 -24.33
N GLU A 277 -0.78 -4.44 -25.66
CA GLU A 277 -0.21 -3.45 -26.59
C GLU A 277 -0.92 -2.10 -26.47
N LEU A 278 -2.25 -2.10 -26.24
CA LEU A 278 -3.02 -0.86 -26.09
C LEU A 278 -2.77 -0.20 -24.73
N ILE A 279 -2.52 -1.00 -23.69
CA ILE A 279 -2.18 -0.51 -22.33
C ILE A 279 -0.80 0.15 -22.36
N ALA A 280 0.20 -0.51 -22.95
CA ALA A 280 1.55 0.04 -23.09
C ALA A 280 1.55 1.35 -23.90
N ARG A 281 0.80 1.37 -25.01
CA ARG A 281 0.64 2.56 -25.85
C ARG A 281 0.00 3.73 -25.10
N ALA A 282 -1.08 3.47 -24.36
CA ALA A 282 -1.74 4.49 -23.56
C ALA A 282 -0.82 5.04 -22.45
N ALA A 283 0.00 4.19 -21.83
CA ALA A 283 1.01 4.61 -20.84
C ALA A 283 2.05 5.58 -21.43
N LEU A 284 2.63 5.24 -22.59
CA LEU A 284 3.61 6.09 -23.26
C LEU A 284 3.01 7.43 -23.69
N LYS A 285 1.78 7.41 -24.23
CA LYS A 285 1.07 8.62 -24.64
C LYS A 285 0.65 9.51 -23.47
N ALA A 286 0.32 8.92 -22.32
CA ALA A 286 0.04 9.67 -21.09
C ALA A 286 1.27 10.40 -20.53
N LEU A 287 2.48 9.93 -20.89
CA LEU A 287 3.76 10.56 -20.56
C LEU A 287 4.28 11.49 -21.66
N GLY A 288 3.57 11.60 -22.79
CA GLY A 288 4.01 12.42 -23.93
C GLY A 288 5.26 11.86 -24.64
N LEU A 289 5.55 10.57 -24.48
CA LEU A 289 6.71 9.89 -25.06
C LEU A 289 6.43 9.24 -26.43
N GLU A 290 5.21 9.40 -26.96
CA GLU A 290 4.74 8.82 -28.24
C GLU A 290 4.15 9.89 -29.17
#